data_AF-A0A7M3WZM9-F1
#
_entry.id   AF-A0A7M3WZM9-F1
#
_cell.length_a   1.000
_cell.length_b   1.000
_cell.length_c   1.000
_cell.angle_alpha   90.00
_cell.angle_beta   90.00
_cell.angle_gamma   90.00
#
_symmetry.space_group_name_H-M   'P 1'
#
loop_
_entity.id
_entity.type
_entity.pdbx_description
1 polymer ?
#
loop_
_entity_poly.entity_id
_entity_poly.type
_entity_poly.pdbx_seq_one_letter_code
_entity_poly.pdbx_strand_id
1 'polypeptide(L)'
;MSNQRPFFEDDFGGKYLLVEPGTFVMGDSLGRGSKSERPAHTVEITEPFFLGERPVTQIHWQSIMGTNPSKFTEGWSAGLRPVETISWLDAHDFIEQLNERDAEIARLGFIGEWRLPTEAEW
;
A
#
# COMPACT_ATOMS: atom_id res chain seq x y z
N MET A 1 -22.18 -7.72 -16.07
CA MET A 1 -20.85 -8.33 -15.84
C MET A 1 -20.32 -7.68 -14.57
N SER A 2 -19.95 -8.46 -13.55
CA SER A 2 -19.58 -7.90 -12.25
C SER A 2 -18.35 -6.99 -12.39
N ASN A 3 -18.48 -5.72 -12.00
CA ASN A 3 -17.41 -4.70 -11.94
C ASN A 3 -16.37 -5.02 -10.85
N GLN A 4 -15.82 -6.23 -10.83
CA GLN A 4 -14.86 -6.62 -9.81
C GLN A 4 -13.45 -6.46 -10.37
N ARG A 5 -12.73 -5.46 -9.86
CA ARG A 5 -11.31 -5.24 -10.19
C ARG A 5 -10.51 -6.49 -9.81
N PRO A 6 -9.54 -6.95 -10.64
CA PRO A 6 -8.65 -8.03 -10.25
C PRO A 6 -7.95 -7.73 -8.91
N PHE A 7 -7.80 -8.74 -8.08
CA PHE A 7 -7.18 -8.60 -6.76
C PHE A 7 -6.54 -9.91 -6.31
N PHE A 8 -5.62 -9.83 -5.35
CA PHE A 8 -5.12 -10.98 -4.62
C PHE A 8 -5.12 -10.70 -3.11
N GLU A 9 -5.02 -11.77 -2.32
CA GLU A 9 -4.90 -11.71 -0.87
C GLU A 9 -3.55 -12.30 -0.43
N ASP A 10 -2.99 -11.80 0.67
CA ASP A 10 -1.81 -12.38 1.31
C ASP A 10 -2.19 -13.23 2.53
N ASP A 11 -1.21 -13.95 3.09
CA ASP A 11 -1.40 -14.82 4.26
C ASP A 11 -1.78 -14.06 5.55
N PHE A 12 -1.71 -12.72 5.53
CA PHE A 12 -2.00 -11.81 6.64
C PHE A 12 -3.37 -11.14 6.52
N GLY A 13 -4.16 -11.54 5.52
CA GLY A 13 -5.47 -10.97 5.21
C GLY A 13 -5.37 -9.57 4.58
N GLY A 14 -4.20 -9.17 4.08
CA GLY A 14 -4.05 -8.04 3.18
C GLY A 14 -4.72 -8.34 1.85
N LYS A 15 -5.40 -7.35 1.29
CA LYS A 15 -6.06 -7.44 -0.02
C LYS A 15 -5.55 -6.32 -0.89
N TYR A 16 -5.12 -6.66 -2.10
CA TYR A 16 -4.46 -5.75 -3.03
C TYR A 16 -5.23 -5.68 -4.33
N LEU A 17 -5.65 -4.48 -4.70
CA LEU A 17 -6.51 -4.23 -5.85
C LEU A 17 -5.67 -3.74 -7.02
N LEU A 18 -5.97 -4.23 -8.23
CA LEU A 18 -5.38 -3.70 -9.46
C LEU A 18 -5.85 -2.26 -9.69
N VAL A 19 -4.89 -1.36 -9.82
CA VAL A 19 -5.08 0.00 -10.34
C VAL A 19 -4.74 -0.06 -11.83
N GLU A 20 -5.74 0.22 -12.67
CA GLU A 20 -5.57 0.22 -14.12
C GLU A 20 -4.83 1.49 -14.57
N PRO A 21 -4.07 1.42 -15.68
CA PRO A 21 -3.49 2.61 -16.31
C PRO A 21 -4.57 3.62 -16.64
N GLY A 22 -4.22 4.90 -16.54
CA GLY A 22 -5.18 5.95 -16.80
C GLY A 22 -4.65 7.33 -16.46
N THR A 23 -5.47 8.32 -16.76
CA THR A 23 -5.16 9.72 -16.58
C THR A 23 -6.12 10.34 -15.57
N PHE A 24 -5.59 11.13 -14.64
CA PHE A 24 -6.40 11.86 -13.66
C PHE A 24 -5.84 13.26 -13.41
N VAL A 25 -6.61 14.09 -12.73
CA VAL A 25 -6.18 15.42 -12.29
C VAL A 25 -5.70 15.32 -10.84
N MET A 26 -4.43 15.62 -10.62
CA MET A 26 -3.81 15.63 -9.32
C MET A 26 -3.72 17.05 -8.77
N GLY A 27 -3.89 17.21 -7.46
CA GLY A 27 -3.89 18.49 -6.77
C GLY A 27 -5.28 19.14 -6.66
N ASP A 28 -5.31 20.37 -6.16
CA ASP A 28 -6.53 21.09 -5.84
C ASP A 28 -7.00 21.98 -6.99
N SER A 29 -8.08 21.55 -7.65
CA SER A 29 -8.74 22.32 -8.72
C SER A 29 -9.72 23.37 -8.21
N LEU A 30 -10.14 23.29 -6.95
CA LEU A 30 -11.14 24.19 -6.35
C LEU A 30 -10.52 25.41 -5.67
N GLY A 31 -9.20 25.45 -5.54
CA GLY A 31 -8.49 26.55 -4.91
C GLY A 31 -8.76 26.66 -3.41
N ARG A 32 -9.05 25.55 -2.73
CA ARG A 32 -9.31 25.47 -1.28
C ARG A 32 -8.17 24.83 -0.47
N GLY A 33 -7.29 24.06 -1.12
CA GLY A 33 -6.16 23.36 -0.52
C GLY A 33 -4.93 24.25 -0.29
N SER A 34 -3.85 23.65 0.20
CA SER A 34 -2.57 24.35 0.43
C SER A 34 -1.94 24.85 -0.88
N LYS A 35 -0.97 25.77 -0.76
CA LYS A 35 -0.13 26.20 -1.91
C LYS A 35 0.64 25.03 -2.53
N SER A 36 0.99 24.02 -1.72
CA SER A 36 1.70 22.82 -2.18
C SER A 36 0.83 21.88 -3.02
N GLU A 37 -0.50 22.00 -2.93
CA GLU A 37 -1.45 21.17 -3.69
C GLU A 37 -1.81 21.81 -5.04
N ARG A 38 -1.15 22.91 -5.42
CA ARG A 38 -1.48 23.71 -6.60
C ARG A 38 -0.25 23.94 -7.48
N PRO A 39 -0.42 24.10 -8.80
CA PRO A 39 -1.69 24.00 -9.53
C PRO A 39 -2.13 22.54 -9.73
N ALA A 40 -3.44 22.34 -9.89
CA ALA A 40 -3.94 21.07 -10.38
C ALA A 40 -3.38 20.80 -11.78
N HIS A 41 -2.92 19.58 -12.01
CA HIS A 41 -2.29 19.18 -13.27
C HIS A 41 -2.65 17.73 -13.61
N THR A 42 -2.50 17.40 -14.89
CA THR A 42 -2.83 16.06 -15.39
C THR A 42 -1.65 15.11 -15.16
N VAL A 43 -1.95 13.95 -14.59
CA VAL A 43 -1.01 12.87 -14.33
C VAL A 43 -1.48 11.62 -15.06
N GLU A 44 -0.53 10.87 -15.62
CA GLU A 44 -0.76 9.62 -16.33
C GLU A 44 -0.05 8.47 -15.61
N ILE A 45 -0.81 7.44 -15.25
CA ILE A 45 -0.30 6.13 -14.82
C ILE A 45 -0.26 5.25 -16.07
N THR A 46 0.94 4.89 -16.52
CA THR A 46 1.15 4.14 -17.77
C THR A 46 1.11 2.63 -17.58
N GLU A 47 1.53 2.14 -16.42
CA GLU A 47 1.60 0.72 -16.09
C GLU A 47 0.66 0.38 -14.93
N PRO A 48 -0.04 -0.77 -14.98
CA PRO A 48 -0.87 -1.20 -13.87
C PRO A 48 -0.01 -1.57 -12.67
N PHE A 49 -0.53 -1.35 -11.47
CA PHE A 49 0.07 -1.83 -10.23
C PHE A 49 -1.01 -2.29 -9.26
N PHE A 50 -0.61 -3.07 -8.26
CA PHE A 50 -1.50 -3.46 -7.17
C PHE A 50 -1.27 -2.56 -5.97
N LEU A 51 -2.34 -2.06 -5.36
CA LEU A 51 -2.29 -1.26 -4.14
C LEU A 51 -3.10 -1.92 -3.03
N GLY A 52 -2.58 -1.88 -1.80
CA GLY A 52 -3.29 -2.38 -0.64
C GLY A 52 -4.60 -1.62 -0.41
N GLU A 53 -5.70 -2.35 -0.27
CA GLU A 53 -7.03 -1.78 0.05
C GLU A 53 -7.06 -1.10 1.43
N ARG A 54 -6.13 -1.49 2.30
CA ARG A 54 -5.98 -0.97 3.66
C ARG A 54 -4.50 -0.87 4.04
N PRO A 55 -4.15 -0.01 5.01
CA PRO A 55 -2.79 0.04 5.56
C PRO A 55 -2.32 -1.30 6.12
N VAL A 56 -1.00 -1.51 6.11
CA VAL A 56 -0.36 -2.68 6.73
C VAL A 56 -0.76 -2.77 8.20
N THR A 57 -1.21 -3.94 8.63
CA THR A 57 -1.65 -4.14 10.01
C THR A 57 -0.50 -4.44 10.95
N GLN A 58 -0.76 -4.28 12.25
CA GLN A 58 0.18 -4.69 13.30
C GLN A 58 0.56 -6.17 13.19
N ILE A 59 -0.39 -7.07 12.90
CA ILE A 59 -0.10 -8.50 12.76
C ILE A 59 0.70 -8.83 11.51
N HIS A 60 0.44 -8.14 10.38
CA HIS A 60 1.23 -8.31 9.16
C HIS A 60 2.65 -7.83 9.41
N TRP A 61 2.81 -6.61 9.94
CA TRP A 61 4.11 -6.06 10.30
C TRP A 61 4.91 -6.98 11.21
N GLN A 62 4.33 -7.42 12.32
CA GLN A 62 4.99 -8.29 13.29
C GLN A 62 5.39 -9.65 12.70
N SER A 63 4.61 -10.16 11.74
CA SER A 63 4.92 -11.44 11.08
C SER A 63 6.15 -11.37 10.17
N ILE A 64 6.47 -10.19 9.63
CA ILE A 64 7.67 -9.95 8.82
C ILE A 64 8.83 -9.51 9.72
N MET A 65 8.63 -8.46 10.50
CA MET A 65 9.69 -7.78 11.26
C MET A 65 10.01 -8.44 12.60
N GLY A 66 9.20 -9.40 13.06
CA GLY A 66 9.33 -10.05 14.37
C GLY A 66 9.01 -9.15 15.57
N THR A 67 8.74 -7.86 15.36
CA THR A 67 8.49 -6.85 16.39
C THR A 67 7.23 -6.04 16.06
N ASN A 68 6.59 -5.44 17.06
CA ASN A 68 5.45 -4.54 16.87
C ASN A 68 5.74 -3.19 17.54
N PRO A 69 6.04 -2.13 16.78
CA PRO A 69 6.38 -0.81 17.32
C PRO A 69 5.16 -0.01 17.77
N SER A 70 3.95 -0.51 17.49
CA SER A 70 2.71 0.23 17.76
C SER A 70 2.54 0.47 19.26
N LYS A 71 2.12 1.69 19.59
CA LYS A 71 1.67 2.10 20.91
C LYS A 71 0.30 1.53 21.26
N PHE A 72 -0.62 1.42 20.29
CA PHE A 72 -2.01 1.00 20.53
C PHE A 72 -2.23 -0.50 20.31
N THR A 73 -1.76 -1.33 21.24
CA THR A 73 -1.76 -2.81 21.14
C THR A 73 -2.81 -3.51 22.00
N GLU A 74 -3.61 -2.77 22.76
CA GLU A 74 -4.61 -3.34 23.65
C GLU A 74 -5.93 -3.70 22.95
N GLY A 75 -6.51 -4.83 23.35
CA GLY A 75 -7.80 -5.36 22.90
C GLY A 75 -7.67 -6.52 21.89
N TRP A 76 -8.71 -7.35 21.81
CA TRP A 76 -8.69 -8.58 21.00
C TRP A 76 -8.48 -8.34 19.50
N SER A 77 -8.84 -7.15 19.01
CA SER A 77 -8.72 -6.75 17.60
C SER A 77 -7.50 -5.86 17.31
N ALA A 78 -6.62 -5.61 18.28
CA ALA A 78 -5.50 -4.68 18.12
C ALA A 78 -4.57 -5.06 16.95
N GLY A 79 -4.33 -6.35 16.76
CA GLY A 79 -3.52 -6.86 15.64
C GLY A 79 -4.06 -6.49 14.25
N LEU A 80 -5.35 -6.18 14.12
CA LEU A 80 -6.00 -5.80 12.85
C LEU A 80 -5.93 -4.29 12.57
N ARG A 81 -5.46 -3.49 13.53
CA ARG A 81 -5.24 -2.05 13.34
C ARG A 81 -4.04 -1.80 12.44
N PRO A 82 -3.94 -0.63 11.78
CA PRO A 82 -2.70 -0.22 11.13
C PRO A 82 -1.52 -0.23 12.10
N VAL A 83 -0.36 -0.63 11.60
CA VAL A 83 0.90 -0.40 12.31
C VAL A 83 1.16 1.11 12.40
N GLU A 84 1.68 1.56 13.53
CA GLU A 84 2.04 2.96 13.76
C GLU A 84 3.32 3.06 14.60
N THR A 85 3.83 4.29 14.77
CA THR A 85 5.15 4.56 15.38
C THR A 85 6.31 3.95 14.58
N ILE A 86 6.20 3.99 13.25
CA ILE A 86 7.26 3.60 12.31
C ILE A 86 7.83 4.81 11.59
N SER A 87 9.11 4.75 11.26
CA SER A 87 9.79 5.70 10.39
C SER A 87 9.72 5.25 8.92
N TRP A 88 10.13 6.15 8.02
CA TRP A 88 10.27 5.82 6.60
C TRP A 88 11.32 4.72 6.37
N LEU A 89 12.40 4.70 7.16
CA LEU A 89 13.43 3.67 7.09
C LEU A 89 12.89 2.30 7.50
N ASP A 90 12.12 2.25 8.59
CA ASP A 90 11.49 0.99 9.03
C ASP A 90 10.56 0.41 7.95
N ALA A 91 9.84 1.28 7.23
CA ALA A 91 8.97 0.85 6.12
C ALA A 91 9.77 0.25 4.96
N HIS A 92 10.97 0.77 4.68
CA HIS A 92 11.88 0.20 3.70
C HIS A 92 12.44 -1.15 4.14
N ASP A 93 12.85 -1.29 5.41
CA ASP A 93 13.33 -2.56 5.96
C ASP A 93 12.23 -3.64 5.91
N PHE A 94 10.98 -3.26 6.17
CA PHE A 94 9.81 -4.13 6.01
C PHE A 94 9.63 -4.59 4.55
N ILE A 95 9.71 -3.65 3.60
CA ILE A 95 9.57 -3.96 2.17
C ILE A 95 10.70 -4.86 1.67
N GLU A 96 11.94 -4.63 2.11
CA GLU A 96 13.09 -5.47 1.75
C GLU A 96 12.87 -6.91 2.20
N GLN A 97 12.53 -7.13 3.48
CA GLN A 97 12.25 -8.47 3.99
C GLN A 97 11.04 -9.13 3.32
N LEU A 98 10.02 -8.34 2.97
CA LEU A 98 8.85 -8.84 2.26
C LEU A 98 9.22 -9.27 0.82
N ASN A 99 10.09 -8.53 0.14
CA ASN A 99 10.61 -8.87 -1.18
C ASN A 99 11.51 -10.11 -1.15
N GLU A 100 12.39 -10.24 -0.14
CA GLU A 100 13.23 -11.44 0.02
C GLU A 100 12.37 -12.70 0.19
N ARG A 101 11.32 -12.61 1.02
CA ARG A 101 10.40 -13.72 1.23
C ARG A 101 9.58 -14.05 -0.02
N ASP A 102 9.09 -13.04 -0.72
CA ASP A 102 8.11 -13.20 -1.79
C ASP A 102 8.72 -13.25 -3.20
N ALA A 103 10.06 -13.25 -3.31
CA ALA A 103 10.79 -13.12 -4.59
C ALA A 103 10.34 -14.10 -5.69
N GLU A 104 9.85 -15.28 -5.32
CA GLU A 104 9.38 -16.32 -6.26
C GLU A 104 7.86 -16.56 -6.21
N ILE A 105 7.13 -15.77 -5.42
CA ILE A 105 5.68 -15.92 -5.25
C ILE A 105 4.95 -15.24 -6.41
N ALA A 106 4.40 -16.05 -7.32
CA ALA A 106 3.54 -15.57 -8.37
C ALA A 106 2.14 -15.22 -7.82
N ARG A 107 1.69 -13.99 -8.08
CA ARG A 107 0.35 -13.49 -7.76
C ARG A 107 -0.39 -13.21 -9.05
N LEU A 108 -1.50 -13.93 -9.27
CA LEU A 108 -2.26 -13.87 -10.52
C LEU A 108 -1.40 -14.16 -11.78
N GLY A 109 -0.36 -14.98 -11.63
CA GLY A 109 0.56 -15.33 -12.72
C GLY A 109 1.72 -14.35 -12.94
N PHE A 110 1.87 -13.34 -12.09
CA PHE A 110 2.96 -12.36 -12.16
C PHE A 110 3.84 -12.46 -10.91
N ILE A 111 5.16 -12.39 -11.10
CA ILE A 111 6.11 -12.12 -10.02
C ILE A 111 6.35 -10.61 -10.03
N GLY A 112 6.24 -9.98 -8.87
CA GLY A 112 6.39 -8.53 -8.72
C GLY A 112 7.12 -8.18 -7.44
N GLU A 113 7.49 -6.91 -7.33
CA GLU A 113 8.19 -6.36 -6.17
C GLU A 113 7.25 -5.46 -5.37
N TRP A 114 7.32 -5.59 -4.06
CA TRP A 114 6.72 -4.67 -3.11
C TRP A 114 7.51 -3.36 -3.07
N ARG A 115 6.79 -2.24 -3.01
CA ARG A 115 7.35 -0.90 -2.83
C ARG A 115 6.31 0.04 -2.24
N LEU A 116 6.76 1.20 -1.79
CA LEU A 116 5.86 2.32 -1.53
C LEU A 116 5.29 2.85 -2.85
N PRO A 117 4.02 3.29 -2.87
CA PRO A 117 3.49 4.06 -3.99
C PRO A 117 4.18 5.42 -4.05
N THR A 118 4.33 5.96 -5.25
CA THR A 118 4.62 7.38 -5.44
C THR A 118 3.43 8.22 -5.00
N GLU A 119 3.62 9.53 -4.80
CA GLU A 119 2.51 10.43 -4.48
C GLU A 119 1.37 10.34 -5.51
N ALA A 120 1.71 10.18 -6.80
CA ALA A 120 0.74 10.04 -7.89
C ALA A 120 -0.04 8.72 -7.89
N GLU A 121 0.49 7.69 -7.24
CA GLU A 121 -0.12 6.37 -7.17
C GLU A 121 -0.99 6.17 -5.91
N TRP A 122 -0.91 7.11 -4.95
CA TRP A 122 -1.60 7.07 -3.66
C TRP A 122 -2.90 7.87 -3.67
#